data_AF-A0A822B0N8-F1
#
_entry.id   AF-A0A822B0N8-F1
#
_cell.length_a   1.000
_cell.length_b   1.000
_cell.length_c   1.000
_cell.angle_alpha   90.00
_cell.angle_beta   90.00
_cell.angle_gamma   90.00
#
_symmetry.space_group_name_H-M   'P 1'
#
loop_
_entity.id
_entity.type
_entity.pdbx_description
1 polymer ?
#
loop_
_entity_poly.entity_id
_entity_poly.type
_entity_poly.pdbx_seq_one_letter_code
_entity_poly.pdbx_strand_id
1 'polypeptide(L)'
;MNKRERYTKEHMSENVVILYERFTDKNYINKFIQFMVLDEEKEAINFDMFRFRMFKDLFRNFGLALVDSFMDDLYTLIRDKTKTQEGSHRVAAEIVAGMIRGSKHWTLDMLDELWKKLTPF
;
A
#
# COMPACT_ATOMS: atom_id res chain seq x y z
N MET A 1 24.95 0.63 5.62
CA MET A 1 23.60 0.15 5.96
C MET A 1 23.21 -0.93 4.96
N ASN A 2 22.94 -2.16 5.40
CA ASN A 2 22.44 -3.22 4.54
C ASN A 2 21.11 -2.74 3.91
N LYS A 3 20.97 -2.80 2.58
CA LYS A 3 19.77 -2.30 1.88
C LYS A 3 18.47 -3.02 2.29
N ARG A 4 18.60 -4.09 3.08
CA ARG A 4 17.54 -4.99 3.56
C ARG A 4 16.91 -4.57 4.91
N GLU A 5 17.53 -3.64 5.64
CA GLU A 5 17.06 -3.18 6.96
C GLU A 5 17.05 -1.64 7.00
N ARG A 6 16.21 -1.00 6.16
CA ARG A 6 16.32 0.46 5.98
C ARG A 6 15.76 1.27 7.13
N TYR A 7 14.71 0.78 7.79
CA TYR A 7 14.05 1.48 8.89
C TYR A 7 13.60 0.45 9.92
N THR A 8 14.45 0.14 10.90
CA THR A 8 14.00 -0.50 12.14
C THR A 8 13.45 0.59 13.06
N LYS A 9 12.55 0.23 13.98
CA LYS A 9 11.90 1.17 14.90
C LYS A 9 12.90 2.03 15.69
N GLU A 10 14.14 1.57 15.86
CA GLU A 10 15.20 2.28 16.58
C GLU A 10 15.99 3.29 15.75
N HIS A 11 15.88 3.32 14.40
CA HIS A 11 16.75 4.14 13.53
C HIS A 11 15.98 4.87 12.40
N MET A 12 14.85 5.50 12.71
CA MET A 12 14.13 6.35 11.76
C MET A 12 14.46 7.82 11.97
N SER A 13 14.67 8.58 10.88
CA SER A 13 14.70 10.04 10.98
C SER A 13 13.30 10.58 11.27
N GLU A 14 13.21 11.79 11.83
CA GLU A 14 11.94 12.41 12.21
C GLU A 14 10.89 12.39 11.08
N ASN A 15 11.29 12.76 9.85
CA ASN A 15 10.41 12.73 8.69
C ASN A 15 9.87 11.31 8.36
N VAL A 16 10.69 10.28 8.60
CA VAL A 16 10.31 8.88 8.36
C VAL A 16 9.35 8.39 9.45
N VAL A 17 9.55 8.83 10.70
CA VAL A 17 8.63 8.54 11.82
C VAL A 17 7.24 9.09 11.51
N ILE A 18 7.13 10.35 11.05
CA ILE A 18 5.85 10.97 10.70
C ILE A 18 5.11 10.13 9.64
N LEU A 19 5.82 9.68 8.60
CA LEU A 19 5.22 8.81 7.57
C LEU A 19 4.77 7.47 8.15
N TYR A 20 5.61 6.84 8.97
CA TYR A 20 5.28 5.56 9.60
C TYR A 20 4.03 5.66 10.49
N GLU A 21 3.96 6.68 11.36
CA GLU A 21 2.83 6.89 12.26
C GLU A 21 1.53 7.16 11.48
N ARG A 22 1.59 7.97 10.42
CA ARG A 22 0.40 8.25 9.59
C ARG A 22 -0.09 7.02 8.84
N PHE A 23 0.82 6.24 8.27
CA PHE A 23 0.46 5.05 7.50
C PHE A 23 0.28 3.79 8.36
N THR A 24 0.34 3.90 9.68
CA THR A 24 -0.12 2.87 10.63
C THR A 24 -1.44 3.25 11.30
N ASP A 25 -1.88 4.51 11.19
CA ASP A 25 -3.21 4.96 11.61
C ASP A 25 -4.28 4.53 10.60
N LYS A 26 -5.08 3.52 10.98
CA LYS A 26 -6.19 2.98 10.18
C LYS A 26 -7.21 4.05 9.78
N ASN A 27 -7.47 5.06 10.61
CA ASN A 27 -8.42 6.13 10.27
C ASN A 27 -7.88 7.03 9.16
N TYR A 28 -6.58 7.31 9.21
CA TYR A 28 -5.91 8.07 8.16
C TYR A 28 -5.89 7.30 6.85
N ILE A 29 -5.47 6.03 6.87
CA ILE A 29 -5.41 5.16 5.68
C ILE A 29 -6.79 5.05 5.02
N ASN A 30 -7.82 4.77 5.81
CA ASN A 30 -9.17 4.60 5.28
C ASN A 30 -9.67 5.86 4.56
N LYS A 31 -9.50 7.05 5.16
CA LYS A 31 -9.86 8.32 4.51
C LYS A 31 -9.00 8.60 3.29
N PHE A 32 -7.70 8.34 3.37
CA PHE A 32 -6.75 8.53 2.28
C PHE A 32 -7.13 7.70 1.05
N ILE A 33 -7.46 6.42 1.26
CA ILE A 33 -7.94 5.50 0.22
C ILE A 33 -9.29 5.97 -0.33
N GLN A 34 -10.24 6.34 0.53
CA GLN A 34 -11.55 6.85 0.09
C GLN A 34 -11.40 8.08 -0.82
N PHE A 35 -10.50 9.01 -0.47
CA PHE A 35 -10.23 10.14 -1.35
C PHE A 35 -9.66 9.70 -2.70
N MET A 36 -8.75 8.72 -2.74
CA MET A 36 -8.24 8.21 -4.03
C MET A 36 -9.31 7.56 -4.91
N VAL A 37 -10.28 6.88 -4.30
CA VAL A 37 -11.42 6.27 -5.01
C VAL A 37 -12.36 7.33 -5.57
N LEU A 38 -12.54 8.45 -4.86
CA LEU A 38 -13.40 9.56 -5.26
C LEU A 38 -12.74 10.53 -6.24
N ASP A 39 -11.42 10.69 -6.14
CA ASP A 39 -10.60 11.66 -6.88
C ASP A 39 -10.33 11.17 -8.32
N GLU A 40 -11.41 11.02 -9.10
CA GLU A 40 -11.36 10.75 -10.53
C GLU A 40 -12.55 11.37 -11.30
N GLU A 41 -12.21 12.00 -12.43
CA GLU A 41 -13.17 12.50 -13.40
C GLU A 41 -13.72 11.34 -14.24
N LYS A 42 -15.04 11.34 -14.46
CA LYS A 42 -15.82 10.22 -15.02
C LYS A 42 -15.43 9.78 -16.44
N GLU A 43 -14.52 10.47 -17.12
CA GLU A 43 -14.26 10.25 -18.54
C GLU A 43 -13.31 9.07 -18.80
N ALA A 44 -12.38 8.74 -17.88
CA ALA A 44 -11.59 7.51 -17.93
C ALA A 44 -10.88 7.19 -16.59
N ILE A 45 -11.17 6.02 -16.02
CA ILE A 45 -10.47 5.48 -14.84
C ILE A 45 -9.25 4.70 -15.30
N ASN A 46 -8.06 5.28 -15.13
CA ASN A 46 -6.79 4.70 -15.56
C ASN A 46 -5.84 4.50 -14.39
N PHE A 47 -5.03 3.44 -14.45
CA PHE A 47 -3.97 3.20 -13.46
C PHE A 47 -3.02 4.40 -13.35
N ASP A 48 -2.89 4.96 -12.16
CA ASP A 48 -2.03 6.11 -11.90
C ASP A 48 -0.62 5.67 -11.52
N MET A 49 0.35 5.96 -12.40
CA MET A 49 1.76 5.62 -12.20
C MET A 49 2.37 6.33 -10.97
N PHE A 50 1.93 7.53 -10.63
CA PHE A 50 2.43 8.28 -9.47
C PHE A 50 1.90 7.70 -8.17
N ARG A 51 0.60 7.36 -8.09
CA ARG A 51 0.00 6.67 -6.93
C ARG A 51 0.68 5.32 -6.69
N PHE A 52 0.84 4.53 -7.75
CA PHE A 52 1.63 3.29 -7.70
C PHE A 52 3.06 3.50 -7.18
N ARG A 53 3.77 4.52 -7.70
CA ARG A 53 5.17 4.78 -7.31
C ARG A 53 5.29 5.14 -5.84
N MET A 54 4.34 5.92 -5.32
CA MET A 54 4.23 6.24 -3.91
C MET A 54 4.05 4.98 -3.07
N PHE A 55 3.08 4.11 -3.39
CA PHE A 55 2.89 2.84 -2.68
C PHE A 55 4.13 1.96 -2.74
N LYS A 56 4.75 1.83 -3.92
CA LYS A 56 6.01 1.10 -4.09
C LYS A 56 7.11 1.62 -3.16
N ASP A 57 7.26 2.94 -3.05
CA ASP A 57 8.27 3.54 -2.19
C ASP A 57 7.93 3.38 -0.70
N LEU A 58 6.65 3.43 -0.31
CA LEU A 58 6.18 3.10 1.05
C LEU A 58 6.57 1.67 1.44
N PHE A 59 6.14 0.66 0.67
CA PHE A 59 6.42 -0.74 1.00
C PHE A 59 7.92 -1.06 0.91
N ARG A 60 8.66 -0.48 -0.05
CA ARG A 60 10.13 -0.64 -0.11
C ARG A 60 10.81 -0.19 1.18
N ASN A 61 10.31 0.87 1.80
CA ASN A 61 10.92 1.49 2.96
C ASN A 61 10.49 0.79 4.25
N PHE A 62 9.19 0.54 4.44
CA PHE A 62 8.64 0.10 5.73
C PHE A 62 8.29 -1.38 5.82
N GLY A 63 8.38 -2.13 4.71
CA GLY A 63 8.23 -3.57 4.75
C GLY A 63 6.82 -4.05 5.09
N LEU A 64 6.76 -5.20 5.76
CA LEU A 64 5.52 -5.85 6.19
C LEU A 64 4.68 -5.03 7.16
N ALA A 65 5.32 -4.16 7.98
CA ALA A 65 4.60 -3.34 8.96
C ALA A 65 3.50 -2.47 8.31
N LEU A 66 3.77 -1.94 7.11
CA LEU A 66 2.74 -1.23 6.36
C LEU A 66 1.84 -2.17 5.58
N VAL A 67 2.30 -3.32 5.07
CA VAL A 67 1.41 -4.28 4.38
C VAL A 67 0.18 -4.59 5.24
N ASP A 68 0.40 -4.92 6.51
CA ASP A 68 -0.67 -5.24 7.48
C ASP A 68 -1.65 -4.10 7.70
N SER A 69 -1.14 -2.87 7.62
CA SER A 69 -1.96 -1.67 7.78
C SER A 69 -2.96 -1.50 6.63
N PHE A 70 -2.66 -2.00 5.44
CA PHE A 70 -3.52 -1.87 4.24
C PHE A 70 -4.42 -3.09 3.94
N MET A 71 -4.23 -4.23 4.60
CA MET A 71 -4.92 -5.48 4.21
C MET A 71 -6.45 -5.37 4.28
N ASP A 72 -7.00 -4.83 5.36
CA ASP A 72 -8.47 -4.72 5.54
C ASP A 72 -9.12 -3.82 4.48
N ASP A 73 -8.48 -2.68 4.20
CA ASP A 73 -8.95 -1.76 3.15
C ASP A 73 -8.81 -2.42 1.77
N LEU A 74 -7.74 -3.17 1.52
CA LEU A 74 -7.56 -3.91 0.27
C LEU A 74 -8.66 -4.98 0.07
N TYR A 75 -9.01 -5.73 1.11
CA TYR A 75 -10.16 -6.66 1.09
C TYR A 75 -11.47 -5.95 0.73
N THR A 76 -11.66 -4.74 1.27
CA THR A 76 -12.86 -3.93 1.01
C THR A 76 -12.90 -3.45 -0.44
N LEU A 77 -11.79 -2.91 -0.95
CA LEU A 77 -11.67 -2.40 -2.32
C LEU A 77 -11.89 -3.50 -3.37
N ILE A 78 -11.28 -4.67 -3.18
CA ILE A 78 -11.38 -5.81 -4.13
C ILE A 78 -12.80 -6.39 -4.17
N ARG A 79 -13.56 -6.29 -3.08
CA ARG A 79 -14.93 -6.81 -2.99
C ARG A 79 -16.00 -5.76 -3.30
N ASP A 80 -15.60 -4.54 -3.64
CA ASP A 80 -16.56 -3.49 -3.98
C ASP A 80 -17.32 -3.85 -5.26
N LYS A 81 -18.64 -3.89 -5.15
CA LYS A 81 -19.58 -4.15 -6.26
C LYS A 81 -20.56 -3.00 -6.45
N THR A 82 -20.27 -1.84 -5.85
CA THR A 82 -21.12 -0.65 -5.90
C THR A 82 -20.75 0.21 -7.10
N LYS A 83 -21.33 1.41 -7.19
CA LYS A 83 -21.04 2.39 -8.25
C LYS A 83 -19.58 2.88 -8.27
N THR A 84 -18.82 2.67 -7.19
CA THR A 84 -17.41 3.05 -7.09
C THR A 84 -16.44 1.92 -7.48
N GLN A 85 -16.95 0.75 -7.89
CA GLN A 85 -16.14 -0.45 -8.12
C GLN A 85 -14.93 -0.22 -9.02
N GLU A 86 -15.05 0.61 -10.07
CA GLU A 86 -13.95 0.86 -11.01
C GLU A 86 -12.80 1.60 -10.33
N GLY A 87 -13.12 2.65 -9.56
CA GLY A 87 -12.14 3.38 -8.75
C GLY A 87 -11.56 2.49 -7.65
N SER A 88 -12.40 1.70 -6.98
CA SER A 88 -11.96 0.77 -5.92
C SER A 88 -10.98 -0.27 -6.44
N HIS A 89 -11.29 -0.94 -7.56
CA HIS A 89 -10.42 -1.94 -8.17
C HIS A 89 -9.13 -1.34 -8.71
N ARG A 90 -9.18 -0.13 -9.27
CA ARG A 90 -7.98 0.58 -9.71
C ARG A 90 -7.06 0.89 -8.53
N VAL A 91 -7.58 1.49 -7.45
CA VAL A 91 -6.78 1.80 -6.24
C VAL A 91 -6.22 0.51 -5.64
N ALA A 92 -7.00 -0.57 -5.58
CA ALA A 92 -6.51 -1.88 -5.16
C ALA A 92 -5.33 -2.36 -6.03
N ALA A 93 -5.44 -2.26 -7.35
CA ALA A 93 -4.38 -2.63 -8.27
C ALA A 93 -3.10 -1.79 -8.07
N GLU A 94 -3.22 -0.48 -7.83
CA GLU A 94 -2.10 0.42 -7.54
C GLU A 94 -1.38 0.05 -6.24
N ILE A 95 -2.14 -0.24 -5.18
CA ILE A 95 -1.62 -0.69 -3.88
C ILE A 95 -0.88 -2.02 -4.04
N VAL A 96 -1.52 -3.03 -4.65
CA VAL A 96 -0.94 -4.38 -4.83
C VAL A 96 0.31 -4.34 -5.72
N ALA A 97 0.26 -3.59 -6.82
CA ALA A 97 1.44 -3.36 -7.66
C ALA A 97 2.56 -2.71 -6.84
N GLY A 98 2.22 -1.74 -5.99
CA GLY A 98 3.14 -1.12 -5.04
C GLY A 98 3.78 -2.14 -4.10
N MET A 99 3.00 -3.01 -3.47
CA MET A 99 3.49 -4.06 -2.56
C MET A 99 4.48 -5.00 -3.27
N ILE A 100 4.10 -5.54 -4.43
CA ILE A 100 4.92 -6.49 -5.21
C ILE A 100 6.21 -5.81 -5.69
N ARG A 101 6.13 -4.58 -6.18
CA ARG A 101 7.32 -3.89 -6.72
C ARG A 101 8.20 -3.32 -5.60
N GLY A 102 7.62 -2.99 -4.45
CA GLY A 102 8.33 -2.55 -3.24
C GLY A 102 9.12 -3.67 -2.58
N SER A 103 8.64 -4.92 -2.70
CA SER A 103 9.25 -6.09 -2.08
C SER A 103 10.46 -6.68 -2.81
N LYS A 104 10.88 -6.08 -3.94
CA LYS A 104 12.04 -6.53 -4.75
C LYS A 104 13.30 -6.87 -3.94
N HIS A 105 13.54 -6.17 -2.83
CA HIS A 105 14.75 -6.31 -2.01
C HIS A 105 14.49 -6.87 -0.61
N TRP A 106 13.29 -7.39 -0.35
CA TRP A 106 12.95 -8.03 0.92
C TRP A 106 13.64 -9.38 1.06
N THR A 107 13.67 -9.91 2.29
CA THR A 107 14.13 -11.28 2.56
C THR A 107 13.11 -12.29 2.03
N LEU A 108 13.51 -13.56 1.91
CA LEU A 108 12.62 -14.63 1.48
C LEU A 108 11.43 -14.78 2.45
N ASP A 109 11.68 -14.77 3.76
CA ASP A 109 10.62 -14.89 4.78
C ASP A 109 9.56 -13.79 4.64
N MET A 110 9.99 -12.55 4.38
CA MET A 110 9.07 -11.43 4.16
C MET A 110 8.27 -11.58 2.86
N LEU A 111 8.89 -12.13 1.80
CA LEU A 111 8.19 -12.41 0.54
C LEU A 111 7.15 -13.53 0.73
N ASP A 112 7.49 -14.60 1.45
CA ASP A 112 6.57 -15.69 1.75
C ASP A 112 5.37 -15.18 2.55
N GLU A 113 5.59 -14.29 3.53
CA GLU A 113 4.52 -13.65 4.28
C GLU A 113 3.64 -12.76 3.40
N LEU A 114 4.25 -11.94 2.52
CA LEU A 114 3.51 -11.12 1.58
C LEU A 114 2.61 -11.98 0.68
N TRP A 115 3.17 -13.05 0.09
CA TRP A 115 2.41 -13.91 -0.81
C TRP A 115 1.30 -14.66 -0.07
N LYS A 116 1.53 -15.16 1.14
CA LYS A 116 0.45 -15.74 1.98
C LYS A 116 -0.72 -14.79 2.18
N LYS A 117 -0.45 -13.48 2.30
CA LYS A 117 -1.48 -12.44 2.42
C LYS A 117 -2.17 -12.10 1.10
N LEU A 118 -1.44 -12.13 -0.02
CA LEU A 118 -1.96 -11.76 -1.34
C LEU A 118 -2.67 -12.89 -2.11
N THR A 119 -2.28 -14.16 -1.90
CA THR A 119 -2.84 -15.32 -2.62
C THR A 119 -4.35 -15.55 -2.41
N PRO A 120 -4.98 -15.22 -1.26
CA PRO A 120 -6.43 -15.39 -1.08
C PRO A 120 -7.31 -14.44 -1.90
N PHE A 121 -6.73 -13.43 -2.56
CA PHE A 121 -7.41 -12.53 -3.49
C PHE A 121 -7.42 -13.10 -4.90
#